data_AF-A0A9P3G1I0-F1
#
_entry.id   AF-A0A9P3G1I0-F1
#
_cell.length_a   1.000
_cell.length_b   1.000
_cell.length_c   1.000
_cell.angle_alpha   90.00
_cell.angle_beta   90.00
_cell.angle_gamma   90.00
#
_symmetry.space_group_name_H-M   'P 1'
#
loop_
_entity.id
_entity.type
_entity.pdbx_description
1 polymer ?
#
loop_
_entity_poly.entity_id
_entity_poly.type
_entity_poly.pdbx_seq_one_letter_code
_entity_poly.pdbx_strand_id
1 'polypeptide(L)'
;MSTIPFFRSSPAAHRVPPELFKKIVEDVVGKSVEHGQLSTEQSKRTLSQCSLVCAYWAKYTRPFLFQFLDLYGQDDVRTLFEFAGTTTKGMNIAEYVNYLSVQITVPDPDPPWMHLVLCSLCGVKFPDLQTFFIGVSGAAEDAKQKQVDATNVEHTSDDGEEQSEPHEPTPDRDLSRAIPHSLFYNLPRTLPITIITWSLTFTDLRFATFAHAVSFLASCLSSRADSAAAHLHLTNVSWDDADVLAPEHRPAAFAGVHRRWRRRLSRIAVAACSAVWPCVWLIVSTERLGTSHAVPPLFVDGAEMCRVASLVRDVVDTCQCALCEGETRYVTIEVDETAQACFKVEAASHLLEFKLSLGGFIDEIVLDLAQAKDASAAELVSPQSLQFDWTMLDARVKAFDATLETFSVRVPGTAYDVYKPHVREQVRETEATGRLDVVQIGNNQGTSEAVK
;
A
#
# COMPACT_ATOMS: atom_id res chain seq x y z
N MET A 1 39.31 9.74 -38.43
CA MET A 1 37.88 9.93 -38.08
C MET A 1 37.06 9.54 -39.28
N SER A 2 36.56 8.31 -39.30
CA SER A 2 35.76 7.77 -40.39
C SER A 2 34.29 8.14 -40.15
N THR A 3 33.72 8.95 -41.03
CA THR A 3 32.30 9.30 -41.04
C THR A 3 31.49 8.05 -41.38
N ILE A 4 30.90 7.43 -40.35
CA ILE A 4 29.93 6.35 -40.53
C ILE A 4 28.75 6.91 -41.32
N PRO A 5 28.35 6.32 -42.47
CA PRO A 5 27.24 6.82 -43.26
C PRO A 5 25.96 6.77 -42.44
N PHE A 6 25.39 7.96 -42.23
CA PHE A 6 24.11 8.20 -41.56
C PHE A 6 23.04 7.27 -42.16
N PHE A 7 22.34 6.52 -41.31
CA PHE A 7 21.22 5.64 -41.68
C PHE A 7 20.31 6.32 -42.73
N ARG A 8 20.32 5.84 -43.98
CA ARG A 8 19.32 6.24 -44.98
C ARG A 8 17.95 5.82 -44.44
N SER A 9 17.08 6.80 -44.22
CA SER A 9 15.69 6.59 -43.85
C SER A 9 15.05 5.58 -44.80
N SER A 10 14.55 4.46 -44.28
CA SER A 10 13.78 3.51 -45.09
C SER A 10 12.57 4.23 -45.68
N PRO A 11 12.46 4.37 -47.02
CA PRO A 11 11.41 5.17 -47.66
C PRO A 11 10.01 4.57 -47.51
N ALA A 12 9.90 3.33 -47.02
CA ALA A 12 8.62 2.65 -46.83
C ALA A 12 7.91 3.03 -45.53
N ALA A 13 8.65 3.19 -44.42
CA ALA A 13 8.03 3.40 -43.10
C ALA A 13 7.29 4.75 -43.01
N HIS A 14 7.86 5.80 -43.61
CA HIS A 14 7.26 7.14 -43.63
C HIS A 14 5.99 7.24 -44.49
N ARG A 15 5.66 6.22 -45.28
CA ARG A 15 4.44 6.18 -46.10
C ARG A 15 3.24 5.67 -45.31
N VAL A 16 3.46 5.05 -44.16
CA VAL A 16 2.38 4.61 -43.27
C VAL A 16 1.87 5.84 -42.51
N PRO A 17 0.56 6.14 -42.57
CA PRO A 17 -0.03 7.19 -41.74
C PRO A 17 0.25 6.98 -40.24
N PRO A 18 0.56 8.05 -39.48
CA PRO A 18 0.82 7.98 -38.04
C PRO A 18 -0.22 7.19 -37.23
N GLU A 19 -1.50 7.30 -37.59
CA GLU A 19 -2.62 6.69 -36.90
C GLU A 19 -2.62 5.17 -37.10
N LEU A 20 -2.31 4.70 -38.32
CA LEU A 20 -2.16 3.28 -38.61
C LEU A 20 -0.93 2.72 -37.93
N PHE A 21 0.16 3.49 -37.90
CA PHE A 21 1.38 3.07 -37.24
C PHE A 21 1.18 2.92 -35.73
N LYS A 22 0.50 3.89 -35.09
CA LYS A 22 0.13 3.80 -33.67
C LYS A 22 -0.66 2.53 -33.38
N LYS A 23 -1.65 2.19 -34.23
CA LYS A 23 -2.44 0.97 -34.09
C LYS A 23 -1.60 -0.31 -34.23
N ILE A 24 -0.63 -0.34 -35.15
CA ILE A 24 0.31 -1.47 -35.27
C ILE A 24 1.12 -1.63 -33.98
N VAL A 25 1.61 -0.53 -33.41
CA VAL A 25 2.37 -0.57 -32.16
C VAL A 25 1.49 -1.03 -30.99
N GLU A 26 0.25 -0.52 -30.89
CA GLU A 26 -0.74 -0.96 -29.90
C GLU A 26 -1.06 -2.45 -30.03
N ASP A 27 -1.21 -2.97 -31.26
CA ASP A 27 -1.44 -4.40 -31.51
C ASP A 27 -0.22 -5.26 -31.11
N VAL A 28 1.01 -4.75 -31.28
CA VAL A 28 2.26 -5.42 -30.84
C VAL A 28 2.40 -5.42 -29.31
N VAL A 29 1.97 -4.35 -28.64
CA VAL A 29 1.91 -4.29 -27.16
C VAL A 29 0.85 -5.27 -26.64
N GLY A 30 -0.21 -5.49 -27.41
CA GLY A 30 -1.38 -6.26 -27.02
C GLY A 30 -2.36 -5.44 -26.19
N LYS A 31 -3.61 -5.91 -26.07
CA LYS A 31 -4.69 -5.24 -25.31
C LYS A 31 -4.50 -5.26 -23.78
N SER A 32 -3.40 -5.85 -23.28
CA SER A 32 -3.20 -6.11 -21.85
C SER A 32 -2.75 -4.89 -21.03
N VAL A 33 -3.14 -3.68 -21.43
CA VAL A 33 -2.71 -2.42 -20.79
C VAL A 33 -3.60 -2.05 -19.61
N GLU A 34 -4.73 -2.72 -19.41
CA GLU A 34 -5.81 -2.24 -18.51
C GLU A 34 -5.48 -2.21 -17.01
N HIS A 35 -4.38 -2.82 -16.55
CA HIS A 35 -4.06 -2.89 -15.10
C HIS A 35 -2.60 -2.56 -14.73
N GLY A 36 -1.88 -1.80 -15.56
CA GLY A 36 -0.49 -1.41 -15.25
C GLY A 36 0.55 -2.54 -15.29
N GLN A 37 0.13 -3.80 -15.45
CA GLN A 37 0.98 -4.90 -15.88
C GLN A 37 1.18 -4.81 -17.40
N LEU A 38 2.03 -3.88 -17.86
CA LEU A 38 2.31 -3.78 -19.28
C LEU A 38 3.28 -4.84 -19.77
N SER A 39 2.79 -5.53 -20.80
CA SER A 39 3.52 -6.24 -21.85
C SER A 39 4.53 -7.27 -21.33
N THR A 40 4.25 -8.55 -21.61
CA THR A 40 5.24 -9.64 -21.49
C THR A 40 6.62 -9.15 -21.97
N GLU A 41 7.71 -9.60 -21.35
CA GLU A 41 9.08 -9.20 -21.75
C GLU A 41 9.31 -9.31 -23.28
N GLN A 42 8.59 -10.24 -23.92
CA GLN A 42 8.54 -10.43 -25.35
C GLN A 42 8.07 -9.19 -26.14
N SER A 43 7.04 -8.49 -25.66
CA SER A 43 6.55 -7.25 -26.28
C SER A 43 7.56 -6.11 -26.12
N LYS A 44 8.15 -5.90 -24.92
CA LYS A 44 9.24 -4.91 -24.73
C LYS A 44 10.42 -5.21 -25.66
N ARG A 45 10.82 -6.49 -25.78
CA ARG A 45 11.90 -6.92 -26.68
C ARG A 45 11.58 -6.62 -28.14
N THR A 46 10.37 -6.92 -28.59
CA THR A 46 9.92 -6.65 -29.97
C THR A 46 9.91 -5.16 -30.27
N LEU A 47 9.34 -4.34 -29.38
CA LEU A 47 9.32 -2.89 -29.51
C LEU A 47 10.74 -2.29 -29.51
N SER A 48 11.64 -2.84 -28.71
CA SER A 48 13.04 -2.42 -28.66
C SER A 48 13.72 -2.63 -30.01
N GLN A 49 13.55 -3.83 -30.61
CA GLN A 49 14.05 -4.13 -31.95
C GLN A 49 13.44 -3.21 -33.02
N CYS A 50 12.12 -3.00 -32.95
CA CYS A 50 11.40 -2.08 -33.82
C CYS A 50 11.96 -0.65 -33.73
N SER A 51 12.28 -0.17 -32.52
CA SER A 51 12.83 1.17 -32.29
C SER A 51 14.19 1.40 -32.96
N LEU A 52 14.94 0.33 -33.26
CA LEU A 52 16.24 0.37 -33.93
C LEU A 52 16.14 0.42 -35.45
N VAL A 53 14.96 0.16 -36.05
CA VAL A 53 14.78 0.10 -37.51
C VAL A 53 15.04 1.44 -38.17
N CYS A 54 14.38 2.50 -37.70
CA CYS A 54 14.65 3.88 -38.14
C CYS A 54 14.10 4.91 -37.14
N ALA A 55 14.42 6.19 -37.35
CA ALA A 55 13.96 7.28 -36.48
C ALA A 55 12.42 7.39 -36.40
N TYR A 56 11.70 7.03 -37.47
CA TYR A 56 10.24 7.02 -37.46
C TYR A 56 9.71 5.95 -36.51
N TRP A 57 10.18 4.70 -36.63
CA TRP A 57 9.82 3.63 -35.70
C TRP A 57 10.16 3.99 -34.27
N ALA A 58 11.35 4.55 -34.02
CA ALA A 58 11.76 5.00 -32.70
C ALA A 58 10.78 6.01 -32.09
N LYS A 59 10.31 7.00 -32.89
CA LYS A 59 9.38 8.04 -32.42
C LYS A 59 8.07 7.46 -31.86
N TYR A 60 7.55 6.40 -32.46
CA TYR A 60 6.27 5.82 -32.06
C TYR A 60 6.38 4.65 -31.09
N THR A 61 7.52 3.96 -31.04
CA THR A 61 7.73 2.81 -30.14
C THR A 61 8.29 3.21 -28.78
N ARG A 62 9.13 4.26 -28.72
CA ARG A 62 9.75 4.72 -27.48
C ARG A 62 8.77 5.12 -26.38
N PRO A 63 7.65 5.82 -26.67
CA PRO A 63 6.66 6.12 -25.64
C PRO A 63 6.23 4.86 -24.88
N PHE A 64 5.95 3.76 -25.58
CA PHE A 64 5.55 2.49 -24.97
C PHE A 64 6.71 1.77 -24.26
N LEU A 65 7.93 1.85 -24.81
CA LEU A 65 9.13 1.24 -24.19
C LEU A 65 9.49 1.86 -22.85
N PHE A 66 9.39 3.19 -22.74
CA PHE A 66 9.79 3.94 -21.55
C PHE A 66 8.62 4.23 -20.62
N GLN A 67 7.39 3.84 -20.98
CA GLN A 67 6.20 4.05 -20.16
C GLN A 67 6.29 3.36 -18.79
N PHE A 68 6.91 2.17 -18.76
CA PHE A 68 7.08 1.34 -17.56
C PHE A 68 8.55 0.96 -17.41
N LEU A 69 9.19 1.56 -16.41
CA LEU A 69 10.58 1.30 -16.09
C LEU A 69 10.71 0.60 -14.75
N ASP A 70 11.39 -0.55 -14.77
CA ASP A 70 11.80 -1.29 -13.59
C ASP A 70 13.31 -1.07 -13.41
N LEU A 71 13.72 -0.55 -12.26
CA LEU A 71 15.11 -0.27 -11.92
C LEU A 71 15.52 -1.19 -10.77
N TYR A 72 16.59 -1.96 -10.95
CA TYR A 72 17.03 -2.97 -9.99
C TYR A 72 18.32 -2.58 -9.25
N GLY A 73 18.97 -1.48 -9.66
CA GLY A 73 20.24 -1.06 -9.08
C GLY A 73 20.53 0.43 -9.20
N GLN A 74 21.56 0.87 -8.48
CA GLN A 74 22.04 2.25 -8.51
C GLN A 74 22.40 2.71 -9.93
N ASP A 75 23.01 1.83 -10.72
CA ASP A 75 23.46 2.17 -12.05
C ASP A 75 22.29 2.37 -13.02
N ASP A 76 21.19 1.61 -12.88
CA ASP A 76 19.97 1.80 -13.67
C ASP A 76 19.36 3.17 -13.39
N VAL A 77 19.30 3.53 -12.11
CA VAL A 77 18.84 4.85 -11.65
C VAL A 77 19.69 5.95 -12.24
N ARG A 78 21.01 5.85 -12.09
CA ARG A 78 21.95 6.87 -12.60
C ARG A 78 21.78 7.03 -14.10
N THR A 79 21.73 5.91 -14.82
CA THR A 79 21.53 5.85 -16.27
C THR A 79 20.21 6.50 -16.69
N LEU A 80 19.12 6.20 -15.98
CA LEU A 80 17.82 6.84 -16.24
C LEU A 80 17.90 8.36 -16.05
N PHE A 81 18.53 8.82 -14.97
CA PHE A 81 18.62 10.27 -14.70
C PHE A 81 19.54 11.02 -15.66
N GLU A 82 20.59 10.38 -16.15
CA GLU A 82 21.41 10.88 -17.24
C GLU A 82 20.56 10.98 -18.52
N PHE A 83 19.84 9.92 -18.88
CA PHE A 83 18.97 9.91 -20.07
C PHE A 83 17.83 10.92 -19.99
N ALA A 84 17.20 11.07 -18.83
CA ALA A 84 16.12 12.02 -18.59
C ALA A 84 16.56 13.48 -18.76
N GLY A 85 17.87 13.76 -18.61
CA GLY A 85 18.44 15.07 -18.89
C GLY A 85 18.77 15.32 -20.37
N THR A 86 18.67 14.30 -21.22
CA THR A 86 19.09 14.38 -22.63
C THR A 86 17.90 14.42 -23.58
N THR A 87 17.94 15.35 -24.53
CA THR A 87 17.00 15.35 -25.67
C THR A 87 17.65 14.69 -26.87
N THR A 88 17.20 13.48 -27.23
CA THR A 88 17.72 12.76 -28.40
C THR A 88 16.80 12.97 -29.59
N LYS A 89 17.24 13.73 -30.61
CA LYS A 89 16.46 14.04 -31.82
C LYS A 89 15.09 14.68 -31.53
N GLY A 90 15.05 15.59 -30.56
CA GLY A 90 13.82 16.27 -30.16
C GLY A 90 12.86 15.43 -29.30
N MET A 91 13.28 14.24 -28.86
CA MET A 91 12.54 13.42 -27.91
C MET A 91 13.21 13.49 -26.54
N ASN A 92 12.42 13.78 -25.52
CA ASN A 92 12.82 13.69 -24.12
C ASN A 92 12.25 12.39 -23.53
N ILE A 93 13.11 11.47 -23.11
CA ILE A 93 12.67 10.19 -22.53
C ILE A 93 11.82 10.43 -21.28
N ALA A 94 12.09 11.50 -20.55
CA ALA A 94 11.44 11.77 -19.28
C ALA A 94 9.95 12.12 -19.41
N GLU A 95 9.51 12.61 -20.58
CA GLU A 95 8.09 12.84 -20.93
C GLU A 95 7.34 11.54 -21.22
N TYR A 96 8.04 10.41 -21.37
CA TYR A 96 7.42 9.12 -21.64
C TYR A 96 7.33 8.22 -20.41
N VAL A 97 8.00 8.57 -19.31
CA VAL A 97 8.00 7.73 -18.10
C VAL A 97 6.75 8.04 -17.28
N ASN A 98 5.78 7.14 -17.34
CA ASN A 98 4.52 7.27 -16.60
C ASN A 98 4.51 6.41 -15.32
N TYR A 99 5.26 5.31 -15.34
CA TYR A 99 5.34 4.35 -14.25
C TYR A 99 6.80 4.01 -13.99
N LEU A 100 7.23 4.22 -12.75
CA LEU A 100 8.59 3.92 -12.32
C LEU A 100 8.55 2.98 -11.12
N SER A 101 9.11 1.80 -11.29
CA SER A 101 9.25 0.75 -10.29
C SER A 101 10.73 0.64 -9.93
N VAL A 102 11.04 0.74 -8.65
CA VAL A 102 12.40 0.60 -8.12
C VAL A 102 12.41 -0.57 -7.17
N GLN A 103 13.14 -1.60 -7.54
CA GLN A 103 13.34 -2.81 -6.76
C GLN A 103 14.72 -2.76 -6.13
N ILE A 104 14.77 -2.98 -4.82
CA ILE A 104 16.02 -2.95 -4.05
C ILE A 104 16.24 -4.34 -3.48
N THR A 105 17.29 -5.03 -3.93
CA THR A 105 17.66 -6.34 -3.38
C THR A 105 18.56 -6.18 -2.16
N VAL A 106 18.19 -6.77 -1.02
CA VAL A 106 18.98 -6.78 0.22
C VAL A 106 19.69 -8.14 0.38
N PRO A 107 20.97 -8.22 0.77
CA PRO A 107 21.86 -7.15 1.20
C PRO A 107 22.69 -6.58 0.04
N ASP A 108 22.29 -5.43 -0.50
CA ASP A 108 23.17 -4.62 -1.36
C ASP A 108 24.33 -4.09 -0.50
N PRO A 109 25.61 -4.39 -0.84
CA PRO A 109 26.76 -3.88 -0.10
C PRO A 109 26.91 -2.35 -0.19
N ASP A 110 26.30 -1.72 -1.20
CA ASP A 110 26.35 -0.27 -1.37
C ASP A 110 25.27 0.44 -0.53
N PRO A 111 25.56 1.67 -0.02
CA PRO A 111 24.57 2.45 0.71
C PRO A 111 23.34 2.68 -0.17
N PRO A 112 22.14 2.80 0.40
CA PRO A 112 20.92 2.74 -0.36
C PRO A 112 20.76 4.05 -1.10
N TRP A 113 21.15 3.98 -2.36
CA TRP A 113 20.98 4.96 -3.42
C TRP A 113 19.52 5.32 -3.67
N MET A 114 18.56 4.64 -3.04
CA MET A 114 17.13 4.95 -3.10
C MET A 114 16.84 6.44 -2.81
N HIS A 115 17.58 7.03 -1.87
CA HIS A 115 17.41 8.45 -1.61
C HIS A 115 17.74 9.31 -2.81
N LEU A 116 18.72 8.93 -3.64
CA LEU A 116 19.07 9.62 -4.88
C LEU A 116 17.94 9.56 -5.90
N VAL A 117 17.20 8.45 -5.97
CA VAL A 117 15.99 8.35 -6.80
C VAL A 117 15.00 9.40 -6.35
N LEU A 118 14.67 9.39 -5.07
CA LEU A 118 13.70 10.31 -4.49
C LEU A 118 14.15 11.76 -4.67
N CYS A 119 15.41 12.10 -4.37
CA CYS A 119 16.02 13.41 -4.66
C CYS A 119 15.79 13.86 -6.10
N SER A 120 15.95 12.94 -7.05
CA SER A 120 16.02 13.26 -8.47
C SER A 120 14.62 13.27 -9.11
N LEU A 121 13.66 12.55 -8.53
CA LEU A 121 12.23 12.68 -8.80
C LEU A 121 11.64 14.02 -8.30
N CYS A 122 12.31 14.72 -7.38
CA CYS A 122 11.89 16.03 -6.89
C CYS A 122 11.84 17.12 -7.99
N GLY A 123 12.50 16.90 -9.13
CA GLY A 123 12.57 17.86 -10.21
C GLY A 123 11.45 17.69 -11.24
N VAL A 124 11.22 18.72 -12.05
CA VAL A 124 10.37 18.71 -13.27
C VAL A 124 10.91 17.75 -14.35
N LYS A 125 11.74 16.76 -13.97
CA LYS A 125 12.38 15.84 -14.90
C LYS A 125 11.33 14.94 -15.53
N PHE A 126 10.40 14.38 -14.75
CA PHE A 126 9.36 13.50 -15.26
C PHE A 126 7.97 14.14 -15.12
N PRO A 127 7.55 14.98 -16.08
CA PRO A 127 6.29 15.72 -15.97
C PRO A 127 5.04 14.82 -16.01
N ASP A 128 5.13 13.66 -16.67
CA ASP A 128 4.00 12.76 -16.92
C ASP A 128 3.97 11.53 -16.01
N LEU A 129 4.79 11.55 -14.95
CA LEU A 129 4.94 10.43 -14.04
C LEU A 129 3.72 10.31 -13.11
N GLN A 130 2.97 9.22 -13.26
CA GLN A 130 1.68 8.99 -12.59
C GLN A 130 1.80 8.09 -11.37
N THR A 131 2.68 7.08 -11.42
CA THR A 131 2.81 6.08 -10.35
C THR A 131 4.28 5.76 -10.09
N PHE A 132 4.63 5.61 -8.81
CA PHE A 132 5.92 5.08 -8.40
C PHE A 132 5.81 4.07 -7.31
N PHE A 133 6.58 3.03 -7.55
CA PHE A 133 6.61 1.85 -6.75
C PHE A 133 8.03 1.71 -6.21
N ILE A 134 8.14 1.52 -4.91
CA ILE A 134 9.37 1.06 -4.28
C ILE A 134 9.09 -0.31 -3.69
N GLY A 135 9.81 -1.31 -4.18
CA GLY A 135 9.88 -2.64 -3.58
C GLY A 135 11.26 -2.91 -3.02
N VAL A 136 11.28 -3.70 -1.96
CA VAL A 136 12.52 -4.13 -1.31
C VAL A 136 12.49 -5.65 -1.20
N SER A 137 13.15 -6.35 -2.11
CA SER A 137 13.22 -7.82 -2.03
C SER A 137 14.39 -8.25 -1.15
N GLY A 138 14.16 -9.25 -0.29
CA GLY A 138 15.26 -9.96 0.36
C GLY A 138 15.89 -10.96 -0.61
N ALA A 139 17.21 -11.13 -0.58
CA ALA A 139 17.94 -12.08 -1.44
C ALA A 139 17.41 -13.53 -1.38
N ALA A 140 16.75 -13.91 -0.27
CA ALA A 140 16.15 -15.22 -0.09
C ALA A 140 14.88 -15.45 -0.94
N GLU A 141 14.14 -14.39 -1.28
CA GLU A 141 12.93 -14.49 -2.12
C GLU A 141 13.27 -14.52 -3.60
N ASP A 142 14.26 -13.73 -4.04
CA ASP A 142 14.78 -13.77 -5.41
C ASP A 142 15.34 -15.15 -5.78
N ALA A 143 15.94 -15.86 -4.82
CA ALA A 143 16.40 -17.24 -5.01
C ALA A 143 15.24 -18.21 -5.24
N LYS A 144 14.11 -18.04 -4.53
CA LYS A 144 12.91 -18.86 -4.70
C LYS A 144 12.20 -18.56 -6.02
N GLN A 145 12.06 -17.28 -6.39
CA GLN A 145 11.42 -16.90 -7.64
C GLN A 145 12.21 -17.41 -8.86
N LYS A 146 13.54 -17.22 -8.86
CA LYS A 146 14.42 -17.79 -9.90
C LYS A 146 14.39 -19.31 -9.93
N GLN A 147 14.22 -19.97 -8.78
CA GLN A 147 14.08 -21.42 -8.73
C GLN A 147 12.76 -21.89 -9.35
N VAL A 148 11.64 -21.21 -9.07
CA VAL A 148 10.33 -21.49 -9.69
C VAL A 148 10.39 -21.30 -11.21
N ASP A 149 11.00 -20.21 -11.68
CA ASP A 149 11.15 -19.93 -13.11
C ASP A 149 12.10 -20.94 -13.79
N ALA A 150 13.12 -21.44 -13.11
CA ALA A 150 14.00 -22.49 -13.63
C ALA A 150 13.33 -23.87 -13.68
N THR A 151 12.56 -24.26 -12.65
CA THR A 151 11.82 -25.54 -12.65
C THR A 151 10.72 -25.61 -13.71
N ASN A 152 10.22 -24.47 -14.19
CA ASN A 152 9.25 -24.44 -15.29
C ASN A 152 9.88 -24.59 -16.69
N VAL A 153 11.22 -24.57 -16.80
CA VAL A 153 11.94 -24.73 -18.07
C VAL A 153 12.46 -26.16 -18.29
N GLU A 154 12.64 -26.95 -17.23
CA GLU A 154 13.11 -28.35 -17.32
C GLU A 154 11.94 -29.35 -17.23
N HIS A 155 11.12 -29.39 -18.28
CA HIS A 155 10.26 -30.54 -18.56
C HIS A 155 10.24 -30.90 -20.05
N THR A 156 11.41 -31.21 -20.59
CA THR A 156 11.58 -31.93 -21.86
C THR A 156 12.84 -32.78 -21.83
N SER A 157 12.68 -34.09 -21.56
CA SER A 157 13.52 -35.25 -21.97
C SER A 157 15.02 -35.22 -21.56
N ASP A 158 15.74 -36.30 -21.25
CA ASP A 158 15.67 -37.71 -21.64
C ASP A 158 16.66 -38.48 -20.73
N ASP A 159 16.55 -39.81 -20.72
CA ASP A 159 17.19 -40.80 -19.87
C ASP A 159 18.73 -40.73 -19.69
N GLY A 160 19.20 -41.12 -18.50
CA GLY A 160 20.62 -41.42 -18.24
C GLY A 160 20.92 -41.79 -16.79
N GLU A 161 20.75 -43.07 -16.45
CA GLU A 161 21.22 -43.68 -15.19
C GLU A 161 22.76 -43.55 -15.05
N GLU A 162 23.24 -42.91 -13.99
CA GLU A 162 24.58 -43.19 -13.48
C GLU A 162 24.64 -43.07 -11.95
N GLN A 163 24.99 -44.19 -11.32
CA GLN A 163 25.14 -44.39 -9.89
C GLN A 163 26.38 -43.66 -9.38
N SER A 164 26.27 -42.86 -8.31
CA SER A 164 27.42 -42.41 -7.54
C SER A 164 27.12 -42.28 -6.04
N GLU A 165 28.19 -42.50 -5.27
CA GLU A 165 28.31 -42.97 -3.89
C GLU A 165 27.84 -42.01 -2.78
N PRO A 166 27.62 -42.53 -1.53
CA PRO A 166 27.08 -41.75 -0.43
C PRO A 166 28.15 -40.87 0.21
N HIS A 167 28.02 -39.56 0.05
CA HIS A 167 28.86 -38.57 0.73
C HIS A 167 28.35 -38.33 2.17
N GLU A 168 29.23 -38.51 3.15
CA GLU A 168 28.95 -38.28 4.58
C GLU A 168 28.50 -36.84 4.86
N PRO A 169 27.53 -36.63 5.78
CA PRO A 169 27.05 -35.31 6.14
C PRO A 169 28.08 -34.56 6.99
N THR A 170 28.64 -33.49 6.42
CA THR A 170 29.42 -32.50 7.19
C THR A 170 28.54 -31.81 8.24
N PRO A 171 29.09 -31.53 9.44
CA PRO A 171 28.32 -31.02 10.56
C PRO A 171 27.80 -29.61 10.29
N ASP A 172 26.54 -29.40 10.68
CA ASP A 172 25.81 -28.13 10.71
C ASP A 172 26.74 -26.95 11.01
N ARG A 173 27.08 -26.21 9.94
CA ARG A 173 27.42 -24.80 10.10
C ARG A 173 26.14 -24.13 10.56
N ASP A 174 26.12 -23.88 11.85
CA ASP A 174 25.22 -22.97 12.55
C ASP A 174 25.23 -21.64 11.79
N LEU A 175 24.37 -21.55 10.76
CA LEU A 175 23.89 -20.32 10.15
C LEU A 175 23.01 -19.68 11.21
N SER A 176 23.67 -19.22 12.28
CA SER A 176 23.12 -18.31 13.26
C SER A 176 22.37 -17.27 12.47
N ARG A 177 21.03 -17.36 12.54
CA ARG A 177 20.05 -16.52 11.84
C ARG A 177 20.66 -15.14 11.66
N ALA A 178 21.14 -14.85 10.46
CA ALA A 178 21.50 -13.50 10.09
C ALA A 178 20.19 -12.72 10.23
N ILE A 179 20.01 -12.07 11.36
CA ILE A 179 18.86 -11.22 11.63
C ILE A 179 18.86 -10.26 10.44
N PRO A 180 17.81 -10.26 9.59
CA PRO A 180 17.82 -9.45 8.39
C PRO A 180 18.10 -8.03 8.84
N HIS A 181 19.24 -7.48 8.39
CA HIS A 181 19.64 -6.14 8.76
C HIS A 181 18.46 -5.23 8.44
N SER A 182 17.90 -4.62 9.49
CA SER A 182 16.83 -3.65 9.37
C SER A 182 17.25 -2.63 8.31
N LEU A 183 16.39 -2.37 7.32
CA LEU A 183 16.61 -1.42 6.22
C LEU A 183 17.11 -0.05 6.70
N PHE A 184 16.90 0.25 7.98
CA PHE A 184 17.31 1.44 8.70
C PHE A 184 18.80 1.62 8.99
N TYR A 185 19.64 0.60 8.89
CA TYR A 185 21.08 0.87 8.98
C TYR A 185 21.59 1.69 7.79
N ASN A 186 20.85 1.64 6.68
CA ASN A 186 21.31 2.14 5.41
C ASN A 186 20.43 3.29 4.90
N LEU A 187 19.10 3.25 5.08
CA LEU A 187 18.23 4.32 4.58
C LEU A 187 18.49 5.66 5.30
N PRO A 188 18.62 6.79 4.58
CA PRO A 188 18.76 8.07 5.24
C PRO A 188 17.50 8.37 6.05
N ARG A 189 17.70 8.82 7.30
CA ARG A 189 16.62 9.19 8.23
C ARG A 189 15.67 10.26 7.67
N THR A 190 16.14 11.02 6.68
CA THR A 190 15.37 12.02 5.97
C THR A 190 15.77 12.00 4.50
N LEU A 191 14.82 11.75 3.62
CA LEU A 191 14.90 12.07 2.22
C LEU A 191 14.77 13.59 2.01
N PRO A 192 15.36 14.16 0.95
CA PRO A 192 15.12 15.54 0.60
C PRO A 192 13.70 15.76 0.11
N ILE A 193 13.32 17.04 0.11
CA ILE A 193 11.96 17.52 -0.10
C ILE A 193 11.49 17.23 -1.54
N THR A 194 10.64 16.22 -1.72
CA THR A 194 10.13 15.68 -3.01
C THR A 194 8.74 16.15 -3.37
N ILE A 195 8.52 16.67 -4.58
CA ILE A 195 7.18 16.95 -5.13
C ILE A 195 6.47 15.64 -5.49
N ILE A 196 5.51 15.25 -4.66
CA ILE A 196 4.71 14.05 -4.86
C ILE A 196 3.24 14.44 -5.06
N THR A 197 2.80 14.33 -6.31
CA THR A 197 1.43 14.40 -6.86
C THR A 197 0.79 13.02 -7.16
N TRP A 198 1.31 11.92 -6.63
CA TRP A 198 1.09 10.55 -7.16
C TRP A 198 0.85 9.52 -6.04
N SER A 199 0.29 8.37 -6.42
CA SER A 199 0.13 7.21 -5.52
C SER A 199 1.49 6.65 -5.14
N LEU A 200 1.75 6.54 -3.84
CA LEU A 200 2.97 5.96 -3.30
C LEU A 200 2.70 4.52 -2.90
N THR A 201 3.38 3.58 -3.55
CA THR A 201 3.32 2.17 -3.13
C THR A 201 4.66 1.75 -2.55
N PHE A 202 4.62 1.30 -1.29
CA PHE A 202 5.76 0.71 -0.61
C PHE A 202 5.48 -0.75 -0.34
N THR A 203 6.42 -1.62 -0.67
CA THR A 203 6.29 -3.06 -0.48
C THR A 203 7.50 -3.63 0.25
N ASP A 204 7.26 -4.64 1.09
CA ASP A 204 8.30 -5.44 1.75
C ASP A 204 9.21 -4.62 2.68
N LEU A 205 8.65 -3.56 3.29
CA LEU A 205 9.38 -2.69 4.20
C LEU A 205 9.39 -3.23 5.62
N ARG A 206 10.54 -3.11 6.28
CA ARG A 206 10.73 -3.46 7.70
C ARG A 206 11.20 -2.25 8.48
N PHE A 207 10.36 -1.80 9.41
CA PHE A 207 10.62 -0.63 10.26
C PHE A 207 11.07 -1.04 11.65
N ALA A 208 12.20 -0.48 12.10
CA ALA A 208 12.65 -0.77 13.47
C ALA A 208 11.70 -0.19 14.53
N THR A 209 11.17 1.00 14.28
CA THR A 209 10.21 1.69 15.17
C THR A 209 9.18 2.47 14.35
N PHE A 210 8.04 2.83 14.96
CA PHE A 210 7.07 3.72 14.32
C PHE A 210 7.68 5.08 13.95
N ALA A 211 8.50 5.65 14.84
CA ALA A 211 9.17 6.92 14.60
C ALA A 211 10.01 6.89 13.32
N HIS A 212 10.66 5.77 13.01
CA HIS A 212 11.41 5.58 11.78
C HIS A 212 10.52 5.58 10.53
N ALA A 213 9.36 4.91 10.58
CA ALA A 213 8.39 4.96 9.49
C ALA A 213 7.87 6.38 9.26
N VAL A 214 7.58 7.09 10.35
CA VAL A 214 7.15 8.49 10.28
C VAL A 214 8.21 9.35 9.63
N SER A 215 9.46 9.27 10.09
CA SER A 215 10.56 10.04 9.50
C SER A 215 10.76 9.73 8.01
N PHE A 216 10.64 8.46 7.64
CA PHE A 216 10.70 8.01 6.26
C PHE A 216 9.57 8.63 5.41
N LEU A 217 8.31 8.41 5.78
CA LEU A 217 7.14 8.95 5.07
C LEU A 217 7.12 10.48 5.06
N ALA A 218 7.56 11.12 6.15
CA ALA A 218 7.66 12.57 6.29
C ALA A 218 8.53 13.16 5.20
N SER A 219 9.61 12.46 4.91
CA SER A 219 10.59 12.90 3.95
C SER A 219 10.10 12.74 2.52
N CYS A 220 9.35 11.67 2.21
CA CYS A 220 8.62 11.54 0.94
C CYS A 220 7.60 12.67 0.74
N LEU A 221 6.97 13.16 1.81
CA LEU A 221 5.82 14.07 1.70
C LEU A 221 6.15 15.54 1.93
N SER A 222 7.43 15.90 2.07
CA SER A 222 7.83 17.24 2.50
C SER A 222 7.64 18.37 1.47
N SER A 223 7.26 18.07 0.22
CA SER A 223 7.15 19.06 -0.89
C SER A 223 6.25 20.26 -0.65
N ARG A 224 6.36 21.27 -1.52
CA ARG A 224 5.51 22.47 -1.59
C ARG A 224 4.42 22.48 -2.66
N ALA A 225 4.21 21.44 -3.47
CA ALA A 225 3.18 21.49 -4.50
C ALA A 225 1.77 21.41 -3.90
N ASP A 226 0.88 22.32 -4.34
CA ASP A 226 -0.56 22.37 -4.04
C ASP A 226 -1.36 21.26 -4.76
N SER A 227 -0.75 20.09 -4.96
CA SER A 227 -1.35 19.01 -5.73
C SER A 227 -2.39 18.22 -4.94
N ALA A 228 -3.22 17.49 -5.69
CA ALA A 228 -4.31 16.64 -5.23
C ALA A 228 -3.88 15.62 -4.17
N ALA A 229 -4.86 15.07 -3.47
CA ALA A 229 -4.64 14.04 -2.46
C ALA A 229 -3.91 12.83 -3.05
N ALA A 230 -2.74 12.51 -2.51
CA ALA A 230 -1.99 11.31 -2.76
C ALA A 230 -2.62 10.13 -2.01
N HIS A 231 -2.50 8.94 -2.62
CA HIS A 231 -2.86 7.68 -2.01
C HIS A 231 -1.57 6.99 -1.55
N LEU A 232 -1.58 6.41 -0.36
CA LEU A 232 -0.46 5.64 0.17
C LEU A 232 -0.85 4.17 0.22
N HIS A 233 -0.13 3.32 -0.48
CA HIS A 233 -0.27 1.87 -0.48
C HIS A 233 0.94 1.25 0.24
N LEU A 234 0.70 0.44 1.25
CA LEU A 234 1.71 -0.24 2.05
C LEU A 234 1.46 -1.75 1.97
N THR A 235 2.37 -2.53 1.39
CA THR A 235 2.22 -4.00 1.30
C THR A 235 3.36 -4.70 2.03
N ASN A 236 3.06 -5.78 2.74
CA ASN A 236 4.05 -6.60 3.46
C ASN A 236 4.96 -5.78 4.40
N VAL A 237 4.36 -4.86 5.16
CA VAL A 237 5.11 -4.00 6.09
C VAL A 237 5.25 -4.68 7.45
N SER A 238 6.48 -4.75 7.95
CA SER A 238 6.81 -5.36 9.25
C SER A 238 7.42 -4.36 10.23
N TRP A 239 7.24 -4.61 11.53
CA TRP A 239 7.76 -3.79 12.62
C TRP A 239 8.66 -4.64 13.53
N ASP A 240 9.89 -4.20 13.80
CA ASP A 240 10.84 -4.97 14.65
C ASP A 240 10.45 -4.95 16.11
N ASP A 241 10.03 -3.77 16.58
CA ASP A 241 9.67 -3.52 17.96
C ASP A 241 8.20 -3.13 18.01
N ALA A 242 7.33 -4.14 17.92
CA ALA A 242 5.89 -3.95 17.97
C ALA A 242 5.42 -3.37 19.32
N ASP A 243 6.18 -3.64 20.40
CA ASP A 243 5.85 -3.23 21.77
C ASP A 243 6.17 -1.75 22.01
N VAL A 244 7.24 -1.21 21.40
CA VAL A 244 7.55 0.24 21.41
C VAL A 244 6.67 1.03 20.46
N LEU A 245 5.83 0.37 19.67
CA LEU A 245 4.82 1.10 18.92
C LEU A 245 3.80 1.79 19.86
N ALA A 246 3.80 1.62 21.20
CA ALA A 246 2.80 2.21 22.10
C ALA A 246 2.34 3.66 21.71
N PRO A 247 1.03 3.87 21.42
CA PRO A 247 0.46 5.12 20.91
C PRO A 247 0.49 6.30 21.90
N GLU A 248 1.08 6.10 23.08
CA GLU A 248 1.03 7.02 24.21
C GLU A 248 1.80 8.31 23.98
N HIS A 249 2.80 8.28 23.09
CA HIS A 249 3.67 9.42 22.84
C HIS A 249 3.75 9.74 21.35
N ARG A 250 3.30 10.95 21.00
CA ARG A 250 3.53 11.53 19.68
C ARG A 250 5.04 11.52 19.39
N PRO A 251 5.49 10.86 18.30
CA PRO A 251 6.90 10.94 17.93
C PRO A 251 7.32 12.40 17.72
N ALA A 252 8.48 12.82 18.22
CA ALA A 252 8.96 14.19 18.03
C ALA A 252 9.03 14.59 16.54
N ALA A 253 9.33 13.61 15.68
CA ALA A 253 9.33 13.76 14.22
C ALA A 253 7.97 14.19 13.64
N PHE A 254 6.86 13.92 14.34
CA PHE A 254 5.49 14.19 13.89
C PHE A 254 5.10 15.68 14.03
N ALA A 255 5.76 16.45 14.90
CA ALA A 255 5.38 17.82 15.24
C ALA A 255 5.35 18.77 14.02
N GLY A 256 6.29 18.61 13.08
CA GLY A 256 6.40 19.46 11.88
C GLY A 256 5.86 18.83 10.58
N VAL A 257 5.47 17.57 10.63
CA VAL A 257 5.11 16.78 9.44
C VAL A 257 3.60 16.66 9.30
N HIS A 258 2.92 16.56 10.44
CA HIS A 258 1.48 16.35 10.53
C HIS A 258 0.63 17.29 9.64
N ARG A 259 0.89 18.60 9.71
CA ARG A 259 0.13 19.60 8.91
C ARG A 259 0.22 19.37 7.41
N ARG A 260 1.34 18.80 6.93
CA ARG A 260 1.60 18.53 5.51
C ARG A 260 0.95 17.24 5.06
N TRP A 261 0.97 16.21 5.91
CA TRP A 261 0.37 14.90 5.61
C TRP A 261 -1.13 14.96 5.40
N ARG A 262 -1.86 15.64 6.29
CA ARG A 262 -3.32 15.71 6.18
C ARG A 262 -3.79 16.24 4.83
N ARG A 263 -3.16 17.30 4.33
CA ARG A 263 -3.57 17.92 3.05
C ARG A 263 -3.31 17.02 1.85
N ARG A 264 -2.53 15.96 2.04
CA ARG A 264 -1.98 15.15 0.95
C ARG A 264 -2.35 13.70 1.02
N LEU A 265 -2.82 13.16 2.13
CA LEU A 265 -3.19 11.76 2.23
C LEU A 265 -4.68 11.68 2.54
N SER A 266 -5.49 11.37 1.52
CA SER A 266 -6.92 11.09 1.70
C SER A 266 -7.18 9.62 2.00
N ARG A 267 -6.26 8.74 1.58
CA ARG A 267 -6.42 7.29 1.64
C ARG A 267 -5.08 6.61 1.92
N ILE A 268 -5.10 5.69 2.89
CA ILE A 268 -4.02 4.72 3.11
C ILE A 268 -4.59 3.33 2.89
N ALA A 269 -4.05 2.60 1.94
CA ALA A 269 -4.29 1.17 1.76
C ALA A 269 -3.11 0.40 2.33
N VAL A 270 -3.39 -0.63 3.11
CA VAL A 270 -2.40 -1.48 3.75
C VAL A 270 -2.72 -2.92 3.41
N ALA A 271 -1.72 -3.73 3.08
CA ALA A 271 -1.87 -5.13 2.73
C ALA A 271 -0.78 -5.94 3.44
N ALA A 272 -1.13 -7.10 4.00
CA ALA A 272 -0.17 -8.01 4.64
C ALA A 272 0.75 -7.32 5.68
N CYS A 273 0.27 -6.32 6.40
CA CYS A 273 1.05 -5.62 7.41
C CYS A 273 0.96 -6.33 8.76
N SER A 274 2.08 -6.40 9.49
CA SER A 274 2.13 -7.03 10.82
C SER A 274 1.39 -6.24 11.91
N ALA A 275 1.21 -4.92 11.73
CA ALA A 275 0.36 -4.09 12.58
C ALA A 275 -0.14 -2.88 11.78
N VAL A 276 -1.47 -2.72 11.68
CA VAL A 276 -2.09 -1.68 10.85
C VAL A 276 -2.36 -0.41 11.62
N TRP A 277 -2.58 -0.52 12.94
CA TRP A 277 -2.91 0.63 13.76
C TRP A 277 -1.92 1.83 13.63
N PRO A 278 -0.60 1.67 13.39
CA PRO A 278 0.29 2.82 13.19
C PRO A 278 -0.12 3.68 11.99
N CYS A 279 -0.77 3.08 10.99
CA CYS A 279 -1.31 3.78 9.82
C CYS A 279 -2.54 4.63 10.16
N VAL A 280 -3.34 4.23 11.16
CA VAL A 280 -4.45 5.05 11.68
C VAL A 280 -3.90 6.34 12.28
N TRP A 281 -2.78 6.25 13.00
CA TRP A 281 -2.04 7.39 13.54
C TRP A 281 -1.50 8.34 12.44
N LEU A 282 -1.25 7.85 11.22
CA LEU A 282 -0.81 8.70 10.10
C LEU A 282 -1.95 9.60 9.58
N ILE A 283 -3.20 9.15 9.71
CA ILE A 283 -4.40 9.85 9.23
C ILE A 283 -5.00 10.75 10.31
N VAL A 284 -4.93 10.33 11.56
CA VAL A 284 -5.58 10.99 12.68
C VAL A 284 -4.59 11.86 13.47
N SER A 285 -4.99 13.11 13.77
CA SER A 285 -4.20 14.02 14.60
C SER A 285 -4.48 13.82 16.08
N THR A 286 -3.45 13.91 16.93
CA THR A 286 -3.62 14.13 18.38
C THR A 286 -3.40 15.58 18.81
N GLU A 287 -3.27 16.52 17.86
CA GLU A 287 -3.15 17.95 18.14
C GLU A 287 -4.32 18.72 17.51
N ARG A 288 -5.05 19.46 18.36
CA ARG A 288 -6.14 20.34 17.93
C ARG A 288 -5.55 21.50 17.13
N LEU A 289 -5.85 21.56 15.82
CA LEU A 289 -5.51 22.74 15.03
C LEU A 289 -6.36 23.92 15.51
N GLY A 290 -5.77 25.11 15.58
CA GLY A 290 -6.45 26.34 16.02
C GLY A 290 -7.75 26.59 15.25
N THR A 291 -8.62 27.43 15.83
CA THR A 291 -10.04 27.68 15.48
C THR A 291 -10.32 28.28 14.09
N SER A 292 -9.46 28.06 13.10
CA SER A 292 -9.72 28.49 11.73
C SER A 292 -10.97 27.78 11.20
N HIS A 293 -11.88 28.55 10.61
CA HIS A 293 -13.17 28.11 10.05
C HIS A 293 -13.08 27.13 8.86
N ALA A 294 -11.88 26.73 8.44
CA ALA A 294 -11.71 25.65 7.48
C ALA A 294 -12.02 24.31 8.17
N VAL A 295 -12.72 23.40 7.48
CA VAL A 295 -13.11 22.07 7.96
C VAL A 295 -12.04 21.49 8.90
N PRO A 296 -12.33 21.34 10.21
CA PRO A 296 -11.32 20.95 11.17
C PRO A 296 -10.76 19.58 10.80
N PRO A 297 -9.48 19.33 11.09
CA PRO A 297 -8.89 17.99 10.91
C PRO A 297 -9.67 16.95 11.65
N LEU A 298 -9.60 15.70 11.15
CA LEU A 298 -9.73 14.54 12.02
C LEU A 298 -8.72 14.70 13.14
N PHE A 299 -9.23 15.08 14.29
CA PHE A 299 -8.51 15.18 15.54
C PHE A 299 -9.17 14.17 16.45
N VAL A 300 -8.38 13.28 17.03
CA VAL A 300 -8.81 12.39 18.09
C VAL A 300 -8.01 12.77 19.33
N ASP A 301 -8.69 12.92 20.45
CA ASP A 301 -8.02 13.21 21.71
C ASP A 301 -6.91 12.18 22.00
N GLY A 302 -5.79 12.62 22.57
CA GLY A 302 -4.63 11.75 22.78
C GLY A 302 -4.93 10.49 23.60
N ALA A 303 -5.83 10.60 24.59
CA ALA A 303 -6.26 9.44 25.38
C ALA A 303 -7.14 8.49 24.55
N GLU A 304 -8.02 9.03 23.71
CA GLU A 304 -8.85 8.26 22.79
C GLU A 304 -8.05 7.56 21.69
N MET A 305 -6.96 8.17 21.21
CA MET A 305 -6.12 7.57 20.17
C MET A 305 -5.52 6.23 20.62
N CYS A 306 -5.16 6.11 21.90
CA CYS A 306 -4.68 4.84 22.46
C CYS A 306 -5.79 3.78 22.49
N ARG A 307 -7.03 4.20 22.74
CA ARG A 307 -8.21 3.33 22.75
C ARG A 307 -8.58 2.89 21.34
N VAL A 308 -8.52 3.79 20.36
CA VAL A 308 -8.67 3.48 18.92
C VAL A 308 -7.64 2.45 18.49
N ALA A 309 -6.35 2.69 18.78
CA ALA A 309 -5.29 1.77 18.40
C ALA A 309 -5.47 0.38 19.02
N SER A 310 -5.92 0.31 20.28
CA SER A 310 -6.23 -0.96 20.95
C SER A 310 -7.40 -1.66 20.28
N LEU A 311 -8.49 -0.94 19.98
CA LEU A 311 -9.67 -1.50 19.32
C LEU A 311 -9.35 -2.00 17.90
N VAL A 312 -8.61 -1.22 17.11
CA VAL A 312 -8.16 -1.62 15.77
C VAL A 312 -7.26 -2.85 15.86
N ARG A 313 -6.34 -2.90 16.82
CA ARG A 313 -5.50 -4.09 17.02
C ARG A 313 -6.35 -5.33 17.28
N ASP A 314 -7.29 -5.22 18.21
CA ASP A 314 -8.11 -6.34 18.66
C ASP A 314 -9.04 -6.86 17.54
N VAL A 315 -9.63 -5.95 16.74
CA VAL A 315 -10.62 -6.27 15.70
C VAL A 315 -10.02 -6.51 14.32
N VAL A 316 -8.84 -5.95 14.02
CA VAL A 316 -8.21 -6.00 12.68
C VAL A 316 -6.92 -6.80 12.72
N ASP A 317 -5.96 -6.42 13.57
CA ASP A 317 -4.62 -7.03 13.58
C ASP A 317 -4.63 -8.44 14.19
N THR A 318 -5.48 -8.70 15.19
CA THR A 318 -5.54 -9.99 15.90
C THR A 318 -6.81 -10.78 15.62
N CYS A 319 -7.60 -10.38 14.63
CA CYS A 319 -8.81 -11.12 14.28
C CYS A 319 -8.44 -12.55 13.81
N GLN A 320 -9.07 -13.53 14.45
CA GLN A 320 -8.96 -14.96 14.15
C GLN A 320 -10.31 -15.55 13.71
N CYS A 321 -11.26 -14.69 13.31
CA CYS A 321 -12.58 -15.15 12.90
C CYS A 321 -12.50 -15.96 11.60
N ALA A 322 -13.43 -16.90 11.42
CA ALA A 322 -13.47 -17.75 10.22
C ALA A 322 -13.59 -16.96 8.89
N LEU A 323 -14.08 -15.70 8.94
CA LEU A 323 -14.17 -14.84 7.75
C LEU A 323 -12.81 -14.22 7.36
N CYS A 324 -11.95 -13.95 8.36
CA CYS A 324 -10.61 -13.40 8.14
C CYS A 324 -9.55 -14.49 7.95
N GLU A 325 -9.89 -15.76 8.16
CA GLU A 325 -8.99 -16.89 7.98
C GLU A 325 -8.70 -17.11 6.49
N GLY A 326 -7.43 -17.00 6.10
CA GLY A 326 -6.97 -17.29 4.74
C GLY A 326 -6.99 -16.11 3.75
N GLU A 327 -7.61 -14.98 4.10
CA GLU A 327 -7.52 -13.77 3.26
C GLU A 327 -6.27 -12.95 3.59
N THR A 328 -5.59 -12.46 2.54
CA THR A 328 -4.56 -11.45 2.69
C THR A 328 -5.18 -10.24 3.36
N ARG A 329 -4.74 -9.92 4.58
CA ARG A 329 -5.25 -8.78 5.35
C ARG A 329 -5.04 -7.49 4.57
N TYR A 330 -6.08 -7.06 3.87
CA TYR A 330 -6.15 -5.77 3.21
C TYR A 330 -6.93 -4.84 4.11
N VAL A 331 -6.33 -3.72 4.49
CA VAL A 331 -6.93 -2.70 5.31
C VAL A 331 -6.91 -1.37 4.58
N THR A 332 -8.07 -0.84 4.25
CA THR A 332 -8.19 0.54 3.75
C THR A 332 -8.57 1.47 4.88
N ILE A 333 -7.81 2.56 5.00
CA ILE A 333 -8.10 3.66 5.89
C ILE A 333 -8.44 4.90 5.05
N GLU A 334 -9.69 5.35 5.14
CA GLU A 334 -10.23 6.45 4.37
C GLU A 334 -10.78 7.56 5.27
N VAL A 335 -10.61 8.79 4.81
CA VAL A 335 -11.18 9.99 5.43
C VAL A 335 -12.36 10.46 4.62
N ASP A 336 -13.53 10.50 5.25
CA ASP A 336 -14.71 11.13 4.67
C ASP A 336 -14.84 12.55 5.25
N GLU A 337 -14.57 13.55 4.42
CA GLU A 337 -14.65 14.98 4.81
C GLU A 337 -16.07 15.55 4.65
N THR A 338 -17.10 14.70 4.52
CA THR A 338 -18.50 15.16 4.56
C THR A 338 -18.86 15.75 5.94
N ALA A 339 -20.12 16.16 6.12
CA ALA A 339 -20.59 16.98 7.25
C ALA A 339 -20.27 16.43 8.66
N GLN A 340 -19.83 15.17 8.78
CA GLN A 340 -19.35 14.57 10.01
C GLN A 340 -17.97 13.97 9.74
N ALA A 341 -16.94 14.45 10.46
CA ALA A 341 -15.58 13.96 10.28
C ALA A 341 -15.53 12.50 10.72
N CYS A 342 -15.38 11.57 9.76
CA CYS A 342 -15.25 10.15 10.06
C CYS A 342 -14.03 9.54 9.37
N PHE A 343 -13.50 8.48 9.98
CA PHE A 343 -12.53 7.63 9.32
C PHE A 343 -12.96 6.17 9.42
N LYS A 344 -12.65 5.43 8.36
CA LYS A 344 -13.03 4.03 8.17
C LYS A 344 -11.78 3.18 8.18
N VAL A 345 -11.83 2.01 8.79
CA VAL A 345 -10.80 0.96 8.76
C VAL A 345 -11.49 -0.30 8.23
N GLU A 346 -11.39 -0.52 6.94
CA GLU A 346 -11.99 -1.67 6.24
C GLU A 346 -10.98 -2.79 6.13
N ALA A 347 -11.14 -3.84 6.93
CA ALA A 347 -10.46 -5.13 6.79
C ALA A 347 -11.30 -6.07 5.90
N ALA A 348 -10.65 -7.07 5.31
CA ALA A 348 -11.22 -8.23 4.58
C ALA A 348 -12.74 -8.43 4.78
N SER A 349 -13.16 -8.68 6.02
CA SER A 349 -14.55 -8.99 6.37
C SER A 349 -15.19 -8.03 7.38
N HIS A 350 -14.46 -7.01 7.85
CA HIS A 350 -14.90 -6.13 8.92
C HIS A 350 -14.63 -4.67 8.57
N LEU A 351 -15.62 -3.81 8.76
CA LEU A 351 -15.42 -2.37 8.65
C LEU A 351 -15.63 -1.72 10.02
N LEU A 352 -14.59 -1.03 10.51
CA LEU A 352 -14.70 -0.14 11.65
C LEU A 352 -14.86 1.30 11.16
N GLU A 353 -15.93 1.96 11.54
CA GLU A 353 -16.17 3.38 11.25
C GLU A 353 -16.18 4.16 12.58
N PHE A 354 -15.35 5.21 12.65
CA PHE A 354 -15.24 6.10 13.78
C PHE A 354 -15.75 7.47 13.37
N LYS A 355 -16.83 7.95 14.02
CA LYS A 355 -17.37 9.28 13.79
C LYS A 355 -16.97 10.22 14.92
N LEU A 356 -16.47 11.38 14.56
CA LEU A 356 -15.91 12.35 15.50
C LEU A 356 -16.84 13.56 15.65
N SER A 357 -16.93 14.08 16.88
CA SER A 357 -17.47 15.41 17.14
C SER A 357 -16.54 16.49 16.59
N LEU A 358 -17.06 17.72 16.53
CA LEU A 358 -16.27 18.94 16.31
C LEU A 358 -15.16 19.14 17.37
N GLY A 359 -15.29 18.50 18.54
CA GLY A 359 -14.29 18.52 19.61
C GLY A 359 -13.12 17.57 19.38
N GLY A 360 -13.27 16.63 18.44
CA GLY A 360 -12.36 15.50 18.24
C GLY A 360 -12.49 14.40 19.27
N PHE A 361 -13.67 14.29 19.87
CA PHE A 361 -14.05 13.10 20.63
C PHE A 361 -14.75 12.12 19.70
N ILE A 362 -14.64 10.83 20.00
CA ILE A 362 -15.36 9.79 19.26
C ILE A 362 -16.78 9.69 19.80
N ASP A 363 -17.74 10.12 18.98
CA ASP A 363 -19.16 10.14 19.35
C ASP A 363 -19.82 8.79 19.05
N GLU A 364 -19.44 8.16 17.93
CA GLU A 364 -20.01 6.91 17.47
C GLU A 364 -18.93 5.99 16.90
N ILE A 365 -18.96 4.72 17.32
CA ILE A 365 -18.18 3.65 16.74
C ILE A 365 -19.14 2.65 16.10
N VAL A 366 -18.87 2.26 14.86
CA VAL A 366 -19.64 1.26 14.14
C VAL A 366 -18.70 0.12 13.75
N LEU A 367 -19.03 -1.10 14.15
CA LEU A 367 -18.42 -2.33 13.66
C LEU A 367 -19.39 -3.01 12.70
N ASP A 368 -19.08 -2.99 11.41
CA ASP A 368 -19.82 -3.70 10.38
C ASP A 368 -19.23 -5.10 10.18
N LEU A 369 -20.01 -6.11 10.57
CA LEU A 369 -19.66 -7.51 10.37
C LEU A 369 -20.11 -7.93 8.98
N ALA A 370 -19.15 -8.25 8.12
CA ALA A 370 -19.35 -8.62 6.73
C ALA A 370 -19.91 -7.49 5.87
N GLN A 371 -19.02 -6.67 5.31
CA GLN A 371 -19.20 -6.26 3.92
C GLN A 371 -19.11 -7.51 3.03
N ALA A 372 -20.12 -8.36 3.09
CA ALA A 372 -20.39 -9.26 1.99
C ALA A 372 -20.89 -8.38 0.84
N LYS A 373 -19.95 -7.72 0.14
CA LYS A 373 -20.22 -7.12 -1.18
C LYS A 373 -20.84 -8.17 -2.11
N ASP A 374 -20.66 -9.46 -1.79
CA ASP A 374 -21.36 -10.60 -2.37
C ASP A 374 -22.24 -11.34 -1.35
N ALA A 375 -23.28 -10.66 -0.84
CA ALA A 375 -24.32 -11.22 0.06
C ALA A 375 -25.10 -12.44 -0.52
N SER A 376 -24.75 -12.91 -1.71
CA SER A 376 -25.37 -14.05 -2.38
C SER A 376 -24.74 -15.41 -2.04
N ALA A 377 -23.55 -15.46 -1.44
CA ALA A 377 -22.80 -16.72 -1.26
C ALA A 377 -22.39 -17.07 0.17
N ALA A 378 -22.47 -16.15 1.13
CA ALA A 378 -22.11 -16.46 2.51
C ALA A 378 -23.24 -17.27 3.17
N GLU A 379 -23.14 -18.60 3.14
CA GLU A 379 -23.74 -19.45 4.17
C GLU A 379 -23.41 -18.81 5.52
N LEU A 380 -24.46 -18.47 6.27
CA LEU A 380 -24.35 -17.71 7.50
C LEU A 380 -23.35 -18.37 8.46
N VAL A 381 -22.19 -17.73 8.60
CA VAL A 381 -21.22 -18.04 9.63
C VAL A 381 -21.89 -17.78 10.97
N SER A 382 -22.03 -18.84 11.78
CA SER A 382 -22.60 -18.75 13.12
C SER A 382 -21.84 -17.69 13.96
N PRO A 383 -22.50 -16.98 14.88
CA PRO A 383 -21.80 -16.04 15.77
C PRO A 383 -20.60 -16.67 16.49
N GLN A 384 -20.70 -17.95 16.86
CA GLN A 384 -19.65 -18.72 17.53
C GLN A 384 -18.41 -18.90 16.64
N SER A 385 -18.58 -19.07 15.32
CA SER A 385 -17.47 -19.21 14.38
C SER A 385 -16.71 -17.90 14.15
N LEU A 386 -17.23 -16.75 14.58
CA LEU A 386 -16.43 -15.53 14.57
C LEU A 386 -15.33 -15.56 15.65
N GLN A 387 -15.49 -16.37 16.70
CA GLN A 387 -14.55 -16.47 17.81
C GLN A 387 -14.14 -15.11 18.40
N PHE A 388 -15.00 -14.09 18.27
CA PHE A 388 -14.75 -12.79 18.89
C PHE A 388 -14.89 -12.92 20.40
N ASP A 389 -13.92 -12.36 21.11
CA ASP A 389 -14.05 -12.08 22.53
C ASP A 389 -14.93 -10.83 22.70
N TRP A 390 -16.24 -11.04 22.65
CA TRP A 390 -17.24 -9.97 22.79
C TRP A 390 -17.14 -9.23 24.12
N THR A 391 -16.70 -9.91 25.18
CA THR A 391 -16.49 -9.31 26.50
C THR A 391 -15.28 -8.38 26.48
N MET A 392 -14.18 -8.79 25.86
CA MET A 392 -13.01 -7.93 25.67
C MET A 392 -13.34 -6.73 24.78
N LEU A 393 -14.08 -6.94 23.68
CA LEU A 393 -14.53 -5.87 22.81
C LEU A 393 -15.39 -4.83 23.57
N ASP A 394 -16.36 -5.28 24.37
CA ASP A 394 -17.16 -4.40 25.22
C ASP A 394 -16.30 -3.64 26.24
N ALA A 395 -15.34 -4.32 26.89
CA ALA A 395 -14.41 -3.67 27.81
C ALA A 395 -13.56 -2.59 27.14
N ARG A 396 -13.12 -2.79 25.88
CA ARG A 396 -12.38 -1.80 25.10
C ARG A 396 -13.24 -0.61 24.72
N VAL A 397 -14.49 -0.85 24.34
CA VAL A 397 -15.45 0.20 23.98
C VAL A 397 -15.79 1.05 25.20
N LYS A 398 -16.00 0.42 26.36
CA LYS A 398 -16.22 1.11 27.63
C LYS A 398 -15.07 2.00 28.05
N ALA A 399 -13.85 1.66 27.65
CA ALA A 399 -12.71 2.51 27.91
C ALA A 399 -12.85 3.88 27.23
N PHE A 400 -13.67 4.07 26.19
CA PHE A 400 -13.91 5.37 25.55
C PHE A 400 -14.63 6.41 26.43
N ASP A 401 -15.04 6.05 27.66
CA ASP A 401 -15.67 6.93 28.66
C ASP A 401 -17.06 7.45 28.21
N ALA A 402 -17.70 8.31 29.01
CA ALA A 402 -19.06 8.83 28.78
C ALA A 402 -19.23 9.70 27.52
N THR A 403 -18.17 9.96 26.76
CA THR A 403 -18.21 10.71 25.50
C THR A 403 -18.77 9.87 24.35
N LEU A 404 -18.64 8.55 24.41
CA LEU A 404 -19.16 7.66 23.38
C LEU A 404 -20.68 7.57 23.50
N GLU A 405 -21.39 8.19 22.56
CA GLU A 405 -22.85 8.17 22.53
C GLU A 405 -23.39 6.79 22.13
N THR A 406 -22.73 6.13 21.16
CA THR A 406 -23.21 4.85 20.60
C THR A 406 -22.06 3.97 20.11
N PHE A 407 -22.07 2.68 20.48
CA PHE A 407 -21.30 1.64 19.81
C PHE A 407 -22.26 0.68 19.11
N SER A 408 -22.25 0.65 17.79
CA SER A 408 -23.14 -0.22 17.03
C SER A 408 -22.40 -1.35 16.36
N VAL A 409 -22.98 -2.55 16.40
CA VAL A 409 -22.54 -3.69 15.60
C VAL A 409 -23.58 -3.90 14.51
N ARG A 410 -23.21 -3.60 13.27
CA ARG A 410 -24.06 -3.83 12.10
C ARG A 410 -23.88 -5.28 11.65
N VAL A 411 -25.01 -5.97 11.48
CA VAL A 411 -25.05 -7.35 11.00
C VAL A 411 -25.99 -7.49 9.81
N PRO A 412 -25.71 -8.39 8.85
CA PRO A 412 -26.60 -8.65 7.72
C PRO A 412 -28.00 -9.00 8.19
N GLY A 413 -29.01 -8.53 7.44
CA GLY A 413 -30.40 -8.68 7.85
C GLY A 413 -30.85 -10.12 8.11
N THR A 414 -30.27 -11.08 7.39
CA THR A 414 -30.52 -12.52 7.54
C THR A 414 -29.87 -13.13 8.78
N ALA A 415 -28.86 -12.47 9.34
CA ALA A 415 -28.09 -12.93 10.51
C ALA A 415 -28.60 -12.35 11.83
N TYR A 416 -29.39 -11.28 11.76
CA TYR A 416 -29.78 -10.46 12.90
C TYR A 416 -30.39 -11.24 14.07
N ASP A 417 -31.36 -12.11 13.78
CA ASP A 417 -32.08 -12.87 14.81
C ASP A 417 -31.20 -13.89 15.54
N VAL A 418 -30.10 -14.33 14.92
CA VAL A 418 -29.13 -15.25 15.52
C VAL A 418 -28.05 -14.49 16.29
N TYR A 419 -27.55 -13.39 15.72
CA TYR A 419 -26.47 -12.59 16.29
C TYR A 419 -26.91 -11.79 17.50
N LYS A 420 -28.08 -11.13 17.44
CA LYS A 420 -28.58 -10.28 18.53
C LYS A 420 -28.65 -10.99 19.89
N PRO A 421 -29.30 -12.16 20.03
CA PRO A 421 -29.35 -12.84 21.32
C PRO A 421 -27.97 -13.33 21.77
N HIS A 422 -27.12 -13.78 20.84
CA HIS A 422 -25.76 -14.25 21.16
C HIS A 422 -24.87 -13.13 21.71
N VAL A 423 -24.79 -12.00 21.01
CA VAL A 423 -24.02 -10.83 21.44
C VAL A 423 -24.56 -10.32 22.78
N ARG A 424 -25.89 -10.22 22.92
CA ARG A 424 -26.50 -9.83 24.20
C ARG A 424 -26.17 -10.79 25.34
N GLU A 425 -26.10 -12.09 25.08
CA GLU A 425 -25.73 -13.10 26.07
C GLU A 425 -24.29 -12.98 26.54
N GLN A 426 -23.35 -12.75 25.61
CA GLN A 426 -21.92 -12.59 25.92
C GLN A 426 -21.60 -11.26 26.62
N VAL A 427 -22.46 -10.26 26.43
CA VAL A 427 -22.31 -8.90 27.00
C VAL A 427 -23.24 -8.71 28.22
N ARG A 428 -23.81 -9.79 28.78
CA ARG A 428 -24.81 -9.76 29.88
C ARG A 428 -24.35 -9.06 31.16
N GLU A 429 -23.04 -8.89 31.37
CA GLU A 429 -22.50 -8.42 32.65
C GLU A 429 -22.26 -6.91 32.72
N THR A 430 -22.65 -6.17 31.68
CA THR A 430 -22.25 -4.78 31.53
C THR A 430 -23.44 -3.82 31.39
N GLU A 431 -24.29 -3.75 32.41
CA GLU A 431 -25.43 -2.81 32.56
C GLU A 431 -25.06 -1.29 32.56
N ALA A 432 -23.83 -0.93 32.18
CA ALA A 432 -23.34 0.44 32.27
C ALA A 432 -23.45 1.15 30.92
N THR A 433 -24.51 1.94 30.75
CA THR A 433 -24.65 3.24 30.03
C THR A 433 -24.06 3.47 28.62
N GLY A 434 -23.25 2.58 28.06
CA GLY A 434 -22.76 2.62 26.69
C GLY A 434 -23.54 1.59 25.86
N ARG A 435 -24.36 2.08 24.93
CA ARG A 435 -25.23 1.25 24.08
C ARG A 435 -24.38 0.42 23.11
N LEU A 436 -24.21 -0.88 23.38
CA LEU A 436 -23.93 -1.85 22.33
C LEU A 436 -25.24 -2.14 21.58
N ASP A 437 -25.43 -1.48 20.45
CA ASP A 437 -26.62 -1.67 19.62
C ASP A 437 -26.31 -2.61 18.45
N VAL A 438 -26.97 -3.76 18.43
CA VAL A 438 -26.96 -4.63 17.25
C VAL A 438 -27.99 -4.08 16.26
N VAL A 439 -27.50 -3.59 15.11
CA VAL A 439 -28.30 -2.92 14.08
C VAL A 439 -28.39 -3.83 12.85
N GLN A 440 -29.60 -3.98 12.33
CA GLN A 440 -29.85 -4.73 11.11
C GLN A 440 -29.44 -3.89 9.89
N ILE A 441 -28.58 -4.43 9.02
CA ILE A 441 -28.31 -3.81 7.72
C ILE A 441 -29.54 -4.06 6.83
N GLY A 442 -30.38 -3.04 6.68
CA GLY A 442 -31.49 -3.07 5.74
C GLY A 442 -31.01 -2.87 4.31
N ASN A 443 -31.60 -3.60 3.35
CA ASN A 443 -31.34 -3.42 1.91
C ASN A 443 -31.73 -2.02 1.38
N ASN A 444 -32.36 -1.19 2.22
CA ASN A 444 -32.70 0.19 1.90
C ASN A 444 -31.85 1.12 2.78
N GLN A 445 -30.97 1.91 2.15
CA GLN A 445 -30.11 2.95 2.75
C GLN A 445 -30.88 4.12 3.43
N GLY A 446 -32.02 3.89 4.09
CA GLY A 446 -32.74 4.98 4.70
C GLY A 446 -33.89 4.53 5.57
N THR A 447 -33.60 4.07 6.78
CA THR A 447 -34.32 4.38 8.04
C THR A 447 -33.76 3.48 9.15
N SER A 448 -32.96 4.07 10.05
CA SER A 448 -32.55 3.42 11.29
C SER A 448 -33.70 3.54 12.30
N GLU A 449 -34.43 2.47 12.57
CA GLU A 449 -35.23 2.37 13.80
C GLU A 449 -34.29 2.06 14.97
N ALA A 450 -33.96 3.09 15.74
CA ALA A 450 -33.30 2.91 17.03
C ALA A 450 -34.29 2.26 18.00
N VAL A 451 -34.15 0.95 18.22
CA VAL A 451 -34.87 0.23 19.27
C VAL A 451 -34.27 0.69 20.61
N LYS A 452 -34.99 1.58 21.30
CA LYS A 452 -34.63 2.02 22.67
C LYS A 452 -34.77 0.90 23.69
#